data_AF-A0A3C1LE93-F1
#
_entry.id   AF-A0A3C1LE93-F1
#
_cell.length_a   1.000
_cell.length_b   1.000
_cell.length_c   1.000
_cell.angle_alpha   90.00
_cell.angle_beta   90.00
_cell.angle_gamma   90.00
#
_symmetry.space_group_name_H-M   'P 1'
#
loop_
_entity.id
_entity.type
_entity.pdbx_description
1 polymer ?
#
loop_
_entity_poly.entity_id
_entity_poly.type
_entity_poly.pdbx_seq_one_letter_code
_entity_poly.pdbx_strand_id
1 'polypeptide(L)'
;ADLIVHTCLLTPITGVGRTTLQSIQSYLNNNTKAGIPTPPLTPILSNPIWDSTILETIGSASYYHQHIGNDTIADYPFYLTATEKFLTSNHAASVLAKPFIHTASNTTVQLTSYTTTHLTVNVNTTKADTLFVLQNLYPGWRASVNGKATKINTFNAAFMAIPIGKGSNSVQLQFNNPTWRLLCWVSLLSALSMLIVIVYKRS
;
A
#
# COMPACT_ATOMS: atom_id res chain seq x y z
N ALA A 1 -30.21 35.30 -14.11
CA ALA A 1 -31.02 34.85 -12.95
C ALA A 1 -31.37 33.37 -13.08
N ASP A 2 -31.89 32.95 -14.24
CA ASP A 2 -32.38 31.57 -14.47
C ASP A 2 -31.32 30.46 -14.29
N LEU A 3 -30.09 30.67 -14.79
CA LEU A 3 -28.99 29.72 -14.62
C LEU A 3 -28.59 29.49 -13.15
N ILE A 4 -28.62 30.55 -12.33
CA ILE A 4 -28.25 30.47 -10.90
C ILE A 4 -29.34 29.71 -10.14
N VAL A 5 -30.61 30.00 -10.42
CA VAL A 5 -31.76 29.32 -9.80
C VAL A 5 -31.78 27.84 -10.17
N HIS A 6 -31.55 27.52 -11.45
CA HIS A 6 -31.51 26.14 -11.93
C HIS A 6 -30.30 25.37 -11.39
N THR A 7 -29.17 26.05 -11.17
CA THR A 7 -27.98 25.47 -10.52
C THR A 7 -28.27 25.16 -9.05
N CYS A 8 -28.87 26.07 -8.29
CA CYS A 8 -29.20 25.83 -6.87
C CYS A 8 -30.31 24.78 -6.66
N LEU A 9 -31.20 24.59 -7.63
CA LEU A 9 -32.24 23.56 -7.57
C LEU A 9 -31.75 22.17 -8.00
N LEU A 10 -30.76 22.11 -8.91
CA LEU A 10 -30.15 20.86 -9.35
C LEU A 10 -28.91 20.46 -8.55
N THR A 11 -28.34 21.36 -7.73
CA THR A 11 -27.27 20.98 -6.82
C THR A 11 -27.81 19.87 -5.91
N PRO A 12 -27.18 18.68 -5.90
CA PRO A 12 -27.62 17.61 -5.01
C PRO A 12 -27.63 18.17 -3.59
N ILE A 13 -28.70 17.89 -2.85
CA ILE A 13 -28.81 18.21 -1.43
C ILE A 13 -27.51 17.73 -0.79
N THR A 14 -26.66 18.66 -0.38
CA THR A 14 -25.39 18.32 0.26
C THR A 14 -25.75 17.60 1.54
N GLY A 15 -25.43 16.30 1.63
CA GLY A 15 -25.59 15.55 2.86
C GLY A 15 -24.88 16.30 3.98
N VAL A 16 -25.65 16.78 4.96
CA VAL A 16 -25.07 17.44 6.12
C VAL A 16 -24.34 16.35 6.90
N GLY A 17 -23.00 16.37 6.85
CA GLY A 17 -22.20 15.47 7.65
C GLY A 17 -22.60 15.60 9.11
N ARG A 18 -22.97 14.48 9.74
CA ARG A 18 -23.37 14.45 11.16
C ARG A 18 -22.19 14.77 12.10
N THR A 19 -20.97 14.77 11.56
CA THR A 19 -19.71 14.97 12.27
C THR A 19 -19.05 16.27 11.81
N THR A 20 -18.54 17.06 12.75
CA THR A 20 -17.84 18.31 12.44
C THR A 20 -16.44 18.03 11.87
N LEU A 21 -15.96 18.92 10.98
CA LEU A 21 -14.60 18.82 10.43
C LEU A 21 -13.51 18.80 11.52
N GLN A 22 -13.71 19.55 12.60
CA GLN A 22 -12.78 19.58 13.72
C GLN A 22 -12.72 18.25 14.47
N SER A 23 -13.87 17.57 14.63
CA SER A 23 -13.92 16.25 15.25
C SER A 23 -13.20 15.21 14.40
N ILE A 24 -13.45 15.22 13.08
CA ILE A 24 -12.77 14.34 12.12
C ILE A 24 -11.26 14.58 12.17
N GLN A 25 -10.81 15.83 12.10
CA GLN A 25 -9.39 16.16 12.10
C GLN A 25 -8.72 15.73 13.42
N SER A 26 -9.38 15.96 14.55
CA SER A 26 -8.88 15.54 15.87
C SER A 26 -8.76 14.02 15.95
N TYR A 27 -9.75 13.28 15.42
CA TYR A 27 -9.70 11.83 15.35
C TYR A 27 -8.54 11.34 14.48
N LEU A 28 -8.35 11.91 13.29
CA LEU A 28 -7.24 11.56 12.42
C LEU A 28 -5.89 11.83 13.09
N ASN A 29 -5.72 13.00 13.71
CA ASN A 29 -4.48 13.34 14.40
C ASN A 29 -4.14 12.38 15.55
N ASN A 30 -5.16 11.84 16.23
CA ASN A 30 -4.98 10.91 17.34
C ASN A 30 -4.72 9.46 16.88
N ASN A 31 -5.27 9.06 15.73
CA ASN A 31 -5.24 7.68 15.26
C ASN A 31 -4.25 7.44 14.10
N THR A 32 -3.74 8.49 13.47
CA THR A 32 -2.71 8.41 12.42
C THR A 32 -1.41 9.00 12.91
N LYS A 33 -0.29 8.34 12.58
CA LYS A 33 1.05 8.88 12.82
C LYS A 33 1.54 9.60 11.58
N ALA A 34 2.21 10.73 11.76
CA ALA A 34 2.85 11.44 10.67
C ALA A 34 3.92 10.57 9.99
N GLY A 35 3.98 10.63 8.65
CA GLY A 35 4.92 9.85 7.86
C GLY A 35 4.51 8.37 7.75
N ILE A 36 5.51 7.49 7.65
CA ILE A 36 5.32 6.06 7.41
C ILE A 36 5.98 5.31 8.56
N PRO A 37 5.25 5.07 9.67
CA PRO A 37 5.79 4.35 10.80
C PRO A 37 6.09 2.89 10.41
N THR A 38 7.11 2.29 11.02
CA THR A 38 7.31 0.84 10.94
C THR A 38 6.13 0.13 11.61
N PRO A 39 5.33 -0.64 10.86
CA PRO A 39 4.19 -1.36 11.43
C PRO A 39 4.69 -2.45 12.39
N PRO A 40 3.98 -2.71 13.49
CA PRO A 40 4.31 -3.79 14.40
C PRO A 40 4.17 -5.15 13.68
N LEU A 41 5.00 -6.13 14.06
CA LEU A 41 4.91 -7.50 13.58
C LEU A 41 3.87 -8.30 14.38
N THR A 42 2.65 -7.76 14.47
CA THR A 42 1.48 -8.38 15.08
C THR A 42 0.52 -8.88 13.99
N PRO A 43 -0.38 -9.84 14.29
CA PRO A 43 -1.41 -10.27 13.37
C PRO A 43 -2.17 -9.10 12.73
N ILE A 44 -2.48 -9.17 11.43
CA ILE A 44 -3.22 -8.09 10.75
C ILE A 44 -4.60 -7.90 11.38
N LEU A 45 -5.26 -9.00 11.76
CA LEU A 45 -6.56 -8.97 12.44
C LEU A 45 -6.52 -8.34 13.85
N SER A 46 -5.33 -8.09 14.40
CA SER A 46 -5.17 -7.38 15.68
C SER A 46 -5.03 -5.86 15.53
N ASN A 47 -5.07 -5.34 14.30
CA ASN A 47 -5.03 -3.90 14.05
C ASN A 47 -6.25 -3.21 14.68
N PRO A 48 -6.08 -1.99 15.19
CA PRO A 48 -7.17 -1.25 15.82
C PRO A 48 -8.30 -1.00 14.81
N ILE A 49 -9.52 -1.36 15.21
CA ILE A 49 -10.74 -1.07 14.46
C ILE A 49 -11.08 0.41 14.67
N TRP A 50 -11.29 1.14 13.58
CA TRP A 50 -11.68 2.54 13.63
C TRP A 50 -13.18 2.68 13.88
N ASP A 51 -13.60 3.82 14.43
CA ASP A 51 -15.01 4.11 14.76
C ASP A 51 -15.87 4.11 13.49
N SER A 52 -16.86 3.23 13.43
CA SER A 52 -17.78 3.09 12.29
C SER A 52 -18.49 4.39 11.94
N THR A 53 -18.84 5.21 12.92
CA THR A 53 -19.54 6.50 12.71
C THR A 53 -18.67 7.48 11.92
N ILE A 54 -17.36 7.44 12.19
CA ILE A 54 -16.39 8.26 11.47
C ILE A 54 -16.16 7.68 10.08
N LEU A 55 -16.03 6.35 9.95
CA LEU A 55 -15.87 5.67 8.66
C LEU A 55 -17.06 5.87 7.72
N GLU A 56 -18.28 5.97 8.22
CA GLU A 56 -19.46 6.35 7.42
C GLU A 56 -19.31 7.76 6.80
N THR A 57 -18.55 8.64 7.44
CA THR A 57 -18.33 10.01 6.97
C THR A 57 -17.11 10.12 6.04
N ILE A 58 -16.01 9.43 6.35
CA ILE A 58 -14.71 9.59 5.67
C ILE A 58 -14.33 8.42 4.76
N GLY A 59 -15.10 7.33 4.78
CA GLY A 59 -14.79 6.10 4.07
C GLY A 59 -13.82 5.19 4.84
N SER A 60 -13.16 4.29 4.13
CA SER A 60 -12.28 3.27 4.72
C SER A 60 -11.11 3.87 5.50
N ALA A 61 -10.77 3.27 6.64
CA ALA A 61 -9.58 3.63 7.41
C ALA A 61 -8.32 3.57 6.55
N SER A 62 -8.22 2.59 5.65
CA SER A 62 -7.07 2.35 4.79
C SER A 62 -6.68 3.55 3.91
N TYR A 63 -7.59 4.52 3.71
CA TYR A 63 -7.30 5.76 2.98
C TYR A 63 -6.33 6.69 3.74
N TYR A 64 -6.26 6.53 5.05
CA TYR A 64 -5.59 7.45 5.96
C TYR A 64 -4.34 6.84 6.62
N HIS A 65 -4.06 5.55 6.42
CA HIS A 65 -2.85 4.89 6.93
C HIS A 65 -2.23 3.94 5.90
N GLN A 66 -0.90 3.81 5.92
CA GLN A 66 -0.15 2.96 5.00
C GLN A 66 0.25 1.62 5.64
N HIS A 67 -0.69 0.96 6.31
CA HIS A 67 -0.42 -0.38 6.85
C HIS A 67 -0.38 -1.41 5.73
N ILE A 68 0.53 -2.38 5.85
CA ILE A 68 0.57 -3.52 4.94
C ILE A 68 -0.45 -4.55 5.40
N GLY A 69 -1.30 -4.96 4.47
CA GLY A 69 -2.39 -5.88 4.71
C GLY A 69 -3.63 -5.17 5.23
N ASN A 70 -4.74 -5.35 4.52
CA ASN A 70 -6.07 -5.00 4.98
C ASN A 70 -6.92 -6.28 5.03
N ASP A 71 -7.86 -6.35 5.95
CA ASP A 71 -8.81 -7.46 6.08
C ASP A 71 -10.05 -7.30 5.20
N THR A 72 -10.25 -6.10 4.66
CA THR A 72 -11.40 -5.70 3.86
C THR A 72 -10.97 -5.11 2.52
N ILE A 73 -11.84 -5.26 1.51
CA ILE A 73 -11.70 -4.55 0.23
C ILE A 73 -12.20 -3.13 0.46
N ALA A 74 -11.37 -2.14 0.16
CA ALA A 74 -11.77 -0.74 0.19
C ALA A 74 -12.04 -0.24 -1.24
N ASP A 75 -13.05 0.62 -1.36
CA ASP A 75 -13.52 1.20 -2.62
C ASP A 75 -12.56 2.28 -3.15
N TYR A 76 -11.38 1.85 -3.61
CA TYR A 76 -10.47 2.71 -4.33
C TYR A 76 -10.92 2.90 -5.78
N PRO A 77 -10.55 4.02 -6.45
CA PRO A 77 -10.73 4.18 -7.89
C PRO A 77 -9.92 3.17 -8.73
N PHE A 78 -9.14 2.30 -8.08
CA PHE A 78 -8.39 1.23 -8.70
C PHE A 78 -8.69 -0.09 -7.97
N TYR A 79 -9.25 -1.06 -8.69
CA TYR A 79 -9.65 -2.34 -8.12
C TYR A 79 -8.51 -3.36 -8.16
N LEU A 80 -8.28 -4.06 -7.06
CA LEU A 80 -7.19 -5.03 -6.92
C LEU A 80 -7.73 -6.46 -6.93
N THR A 81 -8.00 -6.99 -8.13
CA THR A 81 -8.54 -8.33 -8.35
C THR A 81 -7.76 -9.44 -7.62
N ALA A 82 -6.43 -9.31 -7.54
CA ALA A 82 -5.61 -10.28 -6.83
C ALA A 82 -5.85 -10.26 -5.31
N THR A 83 -6.06 -9.08 -4.73
CA THR A 83 -6.36 -8.89 -3.31
C THR A 83 -7.78 -9.34 -2.99
N GLU A 84 -8.76 -9.02 -3.85
CA GLU A 84 -10.12 -9.58 -3.73
C GLU A 84 -10.07 -11.11 -3.72
N LYS A 85 -9.42 -11.72 -4.74
CA LYS A 85 -9.30 -13.18 -4.84
C LYS A 85 -8.68 -13.81 -3.60
N PHE A 86 -7.73 -13.11 -2.97
CA PHE A 86 -7.17 -13.53 -1.68
C PHE A 86 -8.21 -13.45 -0.57
N LEU A 87 -8.86 -12.29 -0.39
CA LEU A 87 -9.81 -12.03 0.70
C LEU A 87 -11.04 -12.95 0.63
N THR A 88 -11.48 -13.32 -0.57
CA THR A 88 -12.57 -14.28 -0.77
C THR A 88 -12.14 -15.75 -0.64
N SER A 89 -10.85 -16.03 -0.43
CA SER A 89 -10.34 -17.40 -0.35
C SER A 89 -10.43 -17.99 1.06
N ASN A 90 -10.50 -19.32 1.16
CA ASN A 90 -10.51 -20.04 2.44
C ASN A 90 -9.23 -19.85 3.28
N HIS A 91 -8.17 -19.31 2.68
CA HIS A 91 -6.88 -19.08 3.36
C HIS A 91 -6.76 -17.67 3.94
N ALA A 92 -7.69 -16.75 3.65
CA ALA A 92 -7.60 -15.35 4.07
C ALA A 92 -7.45 -15.22 5.59
N ALA A 93 -8.37 -15.86 6.34
CA ALA A 93 -8.39 -15.77 7.80
C ALA A 93 -7.09 -16.28 8.44
N SER A 94 -6.54 -17.40 7.96
CA SER A 94 -5.32 -17.99 8.52
C SER A 94 -4.06 -17.17 8.21
N VAL A 95 -4.05 -16.45 7.09
CA VAL A 95 -2.95 -15.58 6.68
C VAL A 95 -3.02 -14.23 7.39
N LEU A 96 -4.21 -13.65 7.52
CA LEU A 96 -4.44 -12.39 8.24
C LEU A 96 -4.26 -12.54 9.77
N ALA A 97 -4.40 -13.77 10.29
CA ALA A 97 -4.04 -14.10 11.68
C ALA A 97 -2.52 -14.09 11.94
N LYS A 98 -1.68 -13.86 10.92
CA LYS A 98 -0.23 -13.75 11.05
C LYS A 98 0.23 -12.30 10.80
N PRO A 99 1.44 -11.94 11.24
CA PRO A 99 2.04 -10.66 10.89
C PRO A 99 2.23 -10.52 9.38
N PHE A 100 2.22 -9.27 8.89
CA PHE A 100 2.39 -8.97 7.48
C PHE A 100 3.72 -9.48 6.90
N ILE A 101 4.74 -9.69 7.74
CA ILE A 101 5.95 -10.45 7.41
C ILE A 101 6.01 -11.66 8.33
N HIS A 102 6.05 -12.85 7.74
CA HIS A 102 6.19 -14.09 8.48
C HIS A 102 6.86 -15.15 7.61
N THR A 103 7.37 -16.21 8.22
CA THR A 103 7.95 -17.35 7.51
C THR A 103 6.98 -18.52 7.45
N ALA A 104 7.20 -19.47 6.54
CA ALA A 104 6.38 -20.68 6.50
C ALA A 104 6.53 -21.52 7.77
N SER A 105 7.73 -21.52 8.37
CA SER A 105 8.00 -22.18 9.66
C SER A 105 7.56 -21.38 10.91
N ASN A 106 7.01 -20.17 10.74
CA ASN A 106 6.68 -19.21 11.82
C ASN A 106 7.87 -18.86 12.73
N THR A 107 9.09 -18.88 12.19
CA THR A 107 10.29 -18.37 12.84
C THR A 107 10.22 -16.85 13.01
N THR A 108 10.71 -16.33 14.13
CA THR A 108 10.79 -14.90 14.44
C THR A 108 11.59 -14.15 13.38
N VAL A 109 11.02 -13.05 12.89
CA VAL A 109 11.63 -12.15 11.90
C VAL A 109 11.92 -10.80 12.54
N GLN A 110 12.95 -10.11 12.07
CA GLN A 110 13.30 -8.77 12.50
C GLN A 110 13.27 -7.82 11.31
N LEU A 111 12.32 -6.88 11.32
CA LEU A 111 12.27 -5.80 10.33
C LEU A 111 13.23 -4.69 10.77
N THR A 112 14.30 -4.47 10.00
CA THR A 112 15.34 -3.49 10.34
C THR A 112 15.20 -2.17 9.58
N SER A 113 14.55 -2.20 8.41
CA SER A 113 14.28 -1.00 7.62
C SER A 113 12.92 -1.12 6.94
N TYR A 114 12.16 -0.04 6.95
CA TYR A 114 10.84 0.06 6.34
C TYR A 114 10.62 1.44 5.74
N THR A 115 10.40 1.48 4.44
CA THR A 115 10.04 2.68 3.68
C THR A 115 9.04 2.28 2.59
N THR A 116 8.48 3.25 1.86
CA THR A 116 7.59 2.99 0.71
C THR A 116 8.18 2.09 -0.37
N THR A 117 9.51 2.13 -0.54
CA THR A 117 10.20 1.51 -1.66
C THR A 117 11.23 0.48 -1.23
N HIS A 118 11.54 0.37 0.06
CA HIS A 118 12.56 -0.52 0.58
C HIS A 118 12.12 -1.18 1.88
N LEU A 119 12.34 -2.49 1.99
CA LEU A 119 12.17 -3.26 3.21
C LEU A 119 13.39 -4.14 3.43
N THR A 120 13.91 -4.17 4.66
CA THR A 120 15.00 -5.07 5.05
C THR A 120 14.56 -5.94 6.21
N VAL A 121 14.65 -7.25 6.03
CA VAL A 121 14.23 -8.26 7.00
C VAL A 121 15.39 -9.19 7.30
N ASN A 122 15.72 -9.33 8.59
CA ASN A 122 16.68 -10.31 9.06
C ASN A 122 15.92 -11.48 9.69
N VAL A 123 16.32 -12.70 9.36
CA VAL A 123 15.70 -13.93 9.87
C VAL A 123 16.74 -15.04 9.98
N ASN A 124 16.67 -15.84 11.03
CA ASN A 124 17.54 -16.99 11.23
C ASN A 124 16.73 -18.27 11.26
N THR A 125 16.89 -19.14 10.27
CA THR A 125 16.09 -20.36 10.11
C THR A 125 16.93 -21.62 10.34
N THR A 126 16.31 -22.68 10.87
CA THR A 126 17.01 -23.96 11.11
C THR A 126 17.12 -24.83 9.84
N LYS A 127 16.28 -24.56 8.84
CA LYS A 127 16.18 -25.24 7.54
C LYS A 127 15.88 -24.21 6.45
N ALA A 128 15.96 -24.63 5.18
CA ALA A 128 15.46 -23.81 4.08
C ALA A 128 13.97 -23.51 4.28
N ASP A 129 13.56 -22.28 3.99
CA ASP A 129 12.24 -21.77 4.31
C ASP A 129 11.80 -20.70 3.29
N THR A 130 10.62 -20.14 3.46
CA THR A 130 10.10 -19.03 2.65
C THR A 130 9.66 -17.90 3.55
N LEU A 131 10.10 -16.69 3.23
CA LEU A 131 9.60 -15.46 3.81
C LEU A 131 8.40 -14.96 3.00
N PHE A 132 7.26 -14.82 3.66
CA PHE A 132 6.07 -14.20 3.11
C PHE A 132 6.00 -12.73 3.53
N VAL A 133 5.69 -11.87 2.57
CA VAL A 133 5.45 -10.45 2.79
C VAL A 133 4.11 -10.10 2.15
N LEU A 134 3.13 -9.73 2.97
CA LEU A 134 1.74 -9.40 2.57
C LEU A 134 1.62 -8.03 1.87
N GLN A 135 2.68 -7.64 1.15
CA GLN A 135 2.73 -6.53 0.23
C GLN A 135 2.42 -7.04 -1.17
N ASN A 136 1.56 -6.34 -1.90
CA ASN A 136 1.18 -6.76 -3.25
C ASN A 136 2.39 -6.78 -4.20
N LEU A 137 2.52 -7.88 -4.93
CA LEU A 137 3.54 -8.09 -5.95
C LEU A 137 3.16 -7.36 -7.24
N TYR A 138 3.74 -6.18 -7.42
CA TYR A 138 3.69 -5.41 -8.66
C TYR A 138 4.97 -5.55 -9.49
N PRO A 139 4.89 -5.35 -10.83
CA PRO A 139 6.08 -5.20 -11.66
C PRO A 139 6.97 -4.06 -11.13
N GLY A 140 8.24 -4.37 -10.86
CA GLY A 140 9.23 -3.42 -10.33
C GLY A 140 9.81 -3.80 -8.98
N TRP A 141 9.16 -4.70 -8.23
CA TRP A 141 9.79 -5.29 -7.04
C TRP A 141 10.97 -6.18 -7.40
N ARG A 142 12.04 -6.06 -6.62
CA ARG A 142 13.25 -6.88 -6.68
C ARG A 142 13.59 -7.36 -5.28
N ALA A 143 14.03 -8.59 -5.17
CA ALA A 143 14.49 -9.18 -3.92
C ALA A 143 15.96 -9.58 -4.02
N SER A 144 16.67 -9.43 -2.91
CA SER A 144 17.97 -10.06 -2.71
C SER A 144 18.00 -10.76 -1.35
N VAL A 145 18.72 -11.86 -1.27
CA VAL A 145 18.99 -12.61 -0.04
C VAL A 145 20.50 -12.67 0.12
N ASN A 146 21.01 -12.12 1.22
CA ASN A 146 22.44 -12.04 1.51
C ASN A 146 23.22 -11.37 0.34
N GLY A 147 22.65 -10.31 -0.24
CA GLY A 147 23.22 -9.56 -1.36
C GLY A 147 23.10 -10.22 -2.73
N LYS A 148 22.58 -11.46 -2.83
CA LYS A 148 22.36 -12.14 -4.11
C LYS A 148 20.91 -11.97 -4.57
N ALA A 149 20.72 -11.56 -5.82
CA ALA A 149 19.39 -11.42 -6.40
C ALA A 149 18.62 -12.75 -6.36
N THR A 150 17.35 -12.70 -5.96
CA THR A 150 16.47 -13.87 -5.91
C THR A 150 15.14 -13.56 -6.56
N LYS A 151 14.46 -14.62 -7.03
CA LYS A 151 13.14 -14.50 -7.63
C LYS A 151 12.09 -14.30 -6.52
N ILE A 152 11.20 -13.35 -6.74
CA ILE A 152 9.99 -13.19 -5.93
C ILE A 152 8.91 -14.09 -6.54
N ASN A 153 8.39 -15.02 -5.75
CA ASN A 153 7.25 -15.85 -6.11
C ASN A 153 5.95 -15.22 -5.64
N THR A 154 4.85 -15.53 -6.31
CA THR A 154 3.52 -15.09 -5.88
C THR A 154 2.99 -16.00 -4.76
N PHE A 155 2.48 -15.40 -3.69
CA PHE A 155 1.81 -16.07 -2.58
C PHE A 155 0.35 -15.63 -2.50
N ASN A 156 -0.58 -16.58 -2.42
CA ASN A 156 -2.02 -16.33 -2.31
C ASN A 156 -2.53 -15.26 -3.29
N ALA A 157 -2.19 -15.44 -4.57
CA ALA A 157 -2.54 -14.56 -5.71
C ALA A 157 -1.94 -13.15 -5.71
N ALA A 158 -1.74 -12.50 -4.56
CA ALA A 158 -1.37 -11.09 -4.49
C ALA A 158 0.03 -10.82 -3.94
N PHE A 159 0.54 -11.66 -3.05
CA PHE A 159 1.65 -11.30 -2.16
C PHE A 159 3.00 -11.87 -2.59
N MET A 160 4.05 -11.47 -1.88
CA MET A 160 5.42 -11.89 -2.17
C MET A 160 5.85 -13.08 -1.30
N ALA A 161 6.45 -14.08 -1.94
CA ALA A 161 7.15 -15.20 -1.32
C ALA A 161 8.61 -15.19 -1.76
N ILE A 162 9.53 -15.11 -0.80
CA ILE A 162 10.97 -15.06 -1.03
C ILE A 162 11.60 -16.31 -0.43
N PRO A 163 12.22 -17.19 -1.24
CA PRO A 163 12.92 -18.35 -0.73
C PRO A 163 14.16 -17.91 0.05
N ILE A 164 14.35 -18.49 1.24
CA ILE A 164 15.49 -18.21 2.13
C ILE A 164 16.20 -19.52 2.50
N GLY A 165 17.52 -19.44 2.66
CA GLY A 165 18.34 -20.60 3.00
C GLY A 165 18.27 -20.95 4.48
N LYS A 166 18.95 -22.03 4.88
CA LYS A 166 19.22 -22.33 6.28
C LYS A 166 20.19 -21.29 6.87
N GLY A 167 19.98 -20.90 8.11
CA GLY A 167 20.85 -20.01 8.88
C GLY A 167 20.38 -18.55 8.82
N SER A 168 21.33 -17.63 9.03
CA SER A 168 21.06 -16.20 9.00
C SER A 168 20.87 -15.71 7.56
N ASN A 169 19.73 -15.08 7.31
CA ASN A 169 19.40 -14.47 6.03
C ASN A 169 19.04 -13.00 6.26
N SER A 170 19.63 -12.12 5.45
CA SER A 170 19.22 -10.74 5.29
C SER A 170 18.52 -10.60 3.94
N VAL A 171 17.21 -10.37 3.99
CA VAL A 171 16.35 -10.22 2.81
C VAL A 171 16.10 -8.73 2.59
N GLN A 172 16.39 -8.26 1.37
CA GLN A 172 16.12 -6.88 0.97
C GLN A 172 15.12 -6.88 -0.17
N LEU A 173 14.05 -6.12 -0.01
CA LEU A 173 13.06 -5.84 -1.04
C LEU A 173 13.20 -4.39 -1.46
N GLN A 174 13.29 -4.16 -2.77
CA GLN A 174 13.37 -2.83 -3.35
C GLN A 174 12.38 -2.71 -4.49
N PHE A 175 11.53 -1.69 -4.43
CA PHE A 175 10.67 -1.29 -5.53
C PHE A 175 11.41 -0.30 -6.42
N ASN A 176 11.61 -0.68 -7.68
CA ASN A 176 12.15 0.19 -8.71
C ASN A 176 11.28 0.10 -9.95
N ASN A 177 10.50 1.14 -10.22
CA ASN A 177 9.70 1.25 -11.43
C ASN A 177 10.60 1.84 -12.56
N PRO A 178 11.00 1.07 -13.58
CA PRO A 178 11.83 1.63 -14.65
C PRO A 178 11.06 2.62 -15.54
N THR A 179 9.74 2.49 -15.62
CA THR A 179 8.87 3.23 -16.54
C THR A 179 8.67 4.68 -16.13
N TRP A 180 8.67 5.00 -14.82
CA TRP A 180 8.46 6.39 -14.38
C TRP A 180 9.54 7.33 -14.91
N ARG A 181 10.80 6.88 -14.96
CA ARG A 181 11.92 7.69 -15.48
C ARG A 181 11.73 8.00 -16.95
N LEU A 182 11.28 7.01 -17.73
CA LEU A 182 10.98 7.19 -19.15
C LEU A 182 9.84 8.19 -19.35
N LEU A 183 8.76 8.07 -18.58
CA LEU A 183 7.61 8.97 -18.67
C LEU A 183 7.98 10.41 -18.30
N CYS A 184 8.83 10.60 -17.29
CA CYS A 184 9.35 11.93 -16.96
C CYS A 184 10.13 12.55 -18.13
N TRP A 185 10.98 11.78 -18.82
CA TRP A 185 11.68 12.26 -20.01
C TRP A 185 10.74 12.61 -21.15
N VAL A 186 9.74 11.76 -21.43
CA VAL A 186 8.73 12.02 -22.46
C VAL A 186 7.95 13.29 -22.15
N SER A 187 7.49 13.46 -20.89
CA SER A 187 6.77 14.65 -20.45
C SER A 187 7.63 15.93 -20.54
N LEU A 188 8.91 15.83 -20.22
CA LEU A 188 9.84 16.96 -20.31
C LEU A 188 10.05 17.37 -21.77
N LEU A 189 10.27 16.40 -22.67
CA LEU A 189 10.42 16.65 -24.10
C LEU A 189 9.15 17.23 -24.72
N SER A 190 7.96 16.75 -24.33
CA SER A 190 6.70 17.32 -24.79
C SER A 190 6.53 18.77 -24.32
N ALA A 191 6.84 19.05 -23.04
CA ALA A 191 6.76 20.41 -22.51
C ALA A 191 7.73 21.37 -23.22
N LEU A 192 8.96 20.91 -23.50
CA LEU A 192 9.95 21.69 -24.23
C LEU A 192 9.52 21.95 -25.67
N SER A 193 8.96 20.94 -26.35
CA SER A 193 8.44 21.10 -27.71
C SER A 193 7.30 22.13 -27.77
N MET A 194 6.40 22.12 -26.79
CA MET A 194 5.31 23.08 -26.69
C MET A 194 5.84 24.49 -26.45
N LEU A 195 6.84 24.64 -25.59
CA LEU A 195 7.48 25.93 -25.30
C LEU A 195 8.16 26.51 -26.55
N ILE A 196 8.87 25.68 -27.32
CA ILE A 196 9.49 26.07 -28.59
C ILE A 196 8.44 26.60 -29.57
N VAL A 197 7.31 25.91 -29.72
CA VAL A 197 6.22 26.34 -30.61
C VAL A 197 5.63 27.68 -30.17
N ILE A 198 5.46 27.90 -28.86
CA ILE A 198 4.94 29.16 -28.32
C ILE A 198 5.91 30.32 -28.59
N VAL A 199 7.22 30.13 -28.36
CA VAL A 199 8.24 31.15 -28.61
C VAL A 199 8.34 31.47 -30.09
N TYR A 200 8.31 30.45 -30.95
CA TYR A 200 8.34 30.63 -32.41
C TYR A 200 7.12 31.40 -32.93
N LYS A 201 5.91 31.13 -32.42
CA LYS A 201 4.70 31.87 -32.80
C LYS A 201 4.66 33.32 -32.28
N ARG A 202 5.41 33.62 -31.23
CA ARG A 202 5.44 34.96 -30.60
C ARG A 202 6.52 35.87 -31.19
N SER A 203 7.49 35.29 -31.92
CA SER A 203 8.54 36.00 -32.66
C SER A 203 8.06 36.35 -34.06
#